data_AF-A0A536P5U7-F1
#
_entry.id   AF-A0A536P5U7-F1
#
_cell.length_a   1.000
_cell.length_b   1.000
_cell.length_c   1.000
_cell.angle_alpha   90.00
_cell.angle_beta   90.00
_cell.angle_gamma   90.00
#
_symmetry.space_group_name_H-M   'P 1'
#
loop_
_entity.id
_entity.type
_entity.pdbx_description
1 polymer ?
#
loop_
_entity_poly.entity_id
_entity_poly.type
_entity_poly.pdbx_seq_one_letter_code
_entity_poly.pdbx_strand_id
1 'polypeptide(L)'
;MKKASHLGRPSWKSAVSSSLAAASRTRSVRPAKREDCEHDRKDEPRHVQGDLTGAVREGQCCCVSIQGRHEVSRLLVIVLLAITIGAACAPQRGPAAGGGTLVFAWQEPETLHPFYSTGTQTNALVYRVAVEGLVGVSPEGTPRPVLATEIPSTANGAARLDDAGGMVVRWTIRDGVRWSDGAPLTSADVRFTWRTVMSDPKVATREGYDRMADVETPDERTVVVRYRSIDVAYATRFDALLPRHLLEGADAAAVAAYARAPLGTGPFRITEFASGDHVTAERNAGYRRSMPRSVSASPTPRISKGSAT
;
A
#
# COMPACT_ATOMS: atom_id res chain seq x y z
N MET A 1 42.13 -61.18 -10.04
CA MET A 1 41.28 -62.14 -9.29
C MET A 1 40.21 -61.35 -8.52
N LYS A 2 38.93 -61.79 -8.62
CA LYS A 2 37.69 -61.37 -7.89
C LYS A 2 37.09 -59.98 -8.27
N LYS A 3 36.04 -59.90 -9.11
CA LYS A 3 34.55 -60.03 -8.90
C LYS A 3 33.92 -58.85 -8.10
N ALA A 4 33.15 -57.99 -8.80
CA ALA A 4 31.68 -57.76 -8.72
C ALA A 4 31.23 -56.91 -7.50
N SER A 5 30.30 -55.95 -7.54
CA SER A 5 28.99 -55.94 -8.21
C SER A 5 28.36 -54.53 -8.30
N HIS A 6 27.53 -54.33 -9.33
CA HIS A 6 26.58 -53.23 -9.53
C HIS A 6 25.40 -53.25 -8.54
N LEU A 7 24.86 -52.07 -8.21
CA LEU A 7 23.49 -51.72 -7.82
C LEU A 7 23.46 -50.17 -7.80
N GLY A 8 22.61 -49.39 -8.47
CA GLY A 8 21.25 -49.57 -8.97
C GLY A 8 20.40 -48.43 -8.38
N ARG A 9 20.28 -47.29 -9.11
CA ARG A 9 19.51 -46.11 -8.68
C ARG A 9 17.99 -46.36 -8.81
N PRO A 10 17.13 -45.95 -7.86
CA PRO A 10 15.67 -46.08 -8.04
C PRO A 10 15.10 -44.93 -8.87
N SER A 11 14.28 -45.28 -9.87
CA SER A 11 13.56 -44.36 -10.75
C SER A 11 12.22 -43.92 -10.13
N TRP A 12 11.88 -42.64 -10.31
CA TRP A 12 10.73 -41.94 -9.73
C TRP A 12 9.46 -42.06 -10.60
N LYS A 13 9.01 -43.29 -10.89
CA LYS A 13 7.76 -43.55 -11.63
C LYS A 13 6.92 -44.63 -10.97
N SER A 14 6.10 -44.25 -9.97
CA SER A 14 4.87 -44.98 -9.57
C SER A 14 4.22 -44.32 -8.35
N ALA A 15 3.35 -43.33 -8.55
CA ALA A 15 2.34 -42.92 -7.57
C ALA A 15 1.26 -42.05 -8.23
N VAL A 16 0.61 -42.57 -9.28
CA VAL A 16 -0.64 -42.02 -9.82
C VAL A 16 -1.56 -43.20 -10.10
N SER A 17 -2.42 -43.54 -9.13
CA SER A 17 -3.78 -44.07 -9.34
C SER A 17 -4.30 -44.67 -8.02
N SER A 18 -5.19 -43.98 -7.33
CA SER A 18 -6.38 -44.58 -6.70
C SER A 18 -7.12 -43.52 -5.91
N SER A 19 -8.27 -43.08 -6.43
CA SER A 19 -9.52 -42.78 -5.69
C SER A 19 -10.41 -41.88 -6.54
N LEU A 20 -11.05 -42.47 -7.55
CA LEU A 20 -12.20 -41.90 -8.26
C LEU A 20 -13.28 -42.99 -8.27
N ALA A 21 -14.25 -42.89 -7.36
CA ALA A 21 -15.64 -43.34 -7.53
C ALA A 21 -16.38 -43.30 -6.17
N ALA A 22 -17.20 -42.28 -5.96
CA ALA A 22 -18.53 -42.39 -5.32
C ALA A 22 -19.24 -41.05 -5.41
N ALA A 23 -20.41 -41.08 -6.03
CA ALA A 23 -21.14 -39.93 -6.53
C ALA A 23 -22.08 -39.30 -5.49
N SER A 24 -22.32 -38.01 -5.71
CA SER A 24 -23.61 -37.31 -5.64
C SER A 24 -24.51 -37.51 -4.41
N ARG A 25 -24.61 -36.46 -3.59
CA ARG A 25 -25.90 -36.05 -3.00
C ARG A 25 -25.92 -34.54 -2.75
N THR A 26 -26.50 -33.83 -3.71
CA THR A 26 -26.90 -32.41 -3.63
C THR A 26 -28.05 -32.26 -2.63
N ARG A 27 -27.91 -31.36 -1.64
CA ARG A 27 -29.04 -30.88 -0.83
C ARG A 27 -29.23 -29.39 -1.11
N SER A 28 -30.32 -29.07 -1.81
CA SER A 28 -30.72 -27.71 -2.13
C SER A 28 -31.12 -26.95 -0.86
N VAL A 29 -30.58 -25.75 -0.67
CA VAL A 29 -31.12 -24.75 0.25
C VAL A 29 -31.96 -23.79 -0.58
N ARG A 30 -33.28 -23.77 -0.33
CA ARG A 30 -34.23 -22.81 -0.94
C ARG A 30 -34.17 -21.46 -0.21
N PRO A 31 -34.45 -20.34 -0.90
CA PRO A 31 -34.40 -18.99 -0.32
C PRO A 31 -35.65 -18.69 0.50
N ALA A 32 -35.47 -17.93 1.59
CA ALA A 32 -36.57 -17.37 2.37
C ALA A 32 -37.23 -16.21 1.60
N LYS A 33 -38.56 -16.24 1.54
CA LYS A 33 -39.45 -15.30 0.87
C LYS A 33 -39.36 -13.89 1.45
N ARG A 34 -39.39 -12.91 0.54
CA ARG A 34 -39.95 -11.57 0.76
C ARG A 34 -41.48 -11.67 0.81
N GLU A 35 -42.11 -10.94 1.72
CA GLU A 35 -43.52 -10.57 1.63
C GLU A 35 -43.60 -9.05 1.73
N ASP A 36 -44.33 -8.48 0.77
CA ASP A 36 -44.56 -7.05 0.55
C ASP A 36 -45.73 -6.52 1.38
N CYS A 37 -45.83 -5.19 1.35
CA CYS A 37 -46.68 -4.24 2.08
C CYS A 37 -48.20 -4.48 2.07
N GLU A 38 -48.89 -3.97 3.09
CA GLU A 38 -50.26 -3.43 2.96
C GLU A 38 -50.50 -2.29 3.99
N HIS A 39 -51.26 -1.31 3.53
CA HIS A 39 -51.76 -0.07 4.12
C HIS A 39 -52.62 -0.29 5.38
N ASP A 40 -52.55 0.63 6.36
CA ASP A 40 -53.80 1.17 6.92
C ASP A 40 -53.61 2.58 7.53
N ARG A 41 -54.46 3.50 7.10
CA ARG A 41 -54.61 4.87 7.62
C ARG A 41 -55.60 4.80 8.79
N LYS A 42 -55.38 5.52 9.90
CA LYS A 42 -56.49 6.09 10.67
C LYS A 42 -56.16 7.47 11.24
N ASP A 43 -57.18 8.31 11.10
CA ASP A 43 -57.26 9.76 11.22
C ASP A 43 -57.28 10.31 12.66
N GLU A 44 -57.07 11.64 12.73
CA GLU A 44 -57.30 12.57 13.86
C GLU A 44 -58.71 12.47 14.50
N PRO A 45 -58.90 13.18 15.63
CA PRO A 45 -60.01 14.13 15.62
C PRO A 45 -59.62 15.52 16.15
N ARG A 46 -59.96 16.57 15.38
CA ARG A 46 -60.14 17.94 15.88
C ARG A 46 -61.62 18.27 15.96
N HIS A 47 -62.06 18.72 17.13
CA HIS A 47 -63.41 19.24 17.39
C HIS A 47 -63.57 20.69 16.90
N VAL A 48 -64.47 20.84 15.91
CA VAL A 48 -65.59 21.80 15.76
C VAL A 48 -65.55 23.14 16.54
N GLN A 49 -65.32 24.21 15.77
CA GLN A 49 -66.21 25.36 15.46
C GLN A 49 -67.17 25.94 16.53
N GLY A 50 -67.14 27.26 16.69
CA GLY A 50 -68.20 28.05 17.32
C GLY A 50 -67.93 29.55 17.21
N ASP A 51 -68.78 30.26 16.47
CA ASP A 51 -68.72 31.69 16.19
C ASP A 51 -69.94 32.41 16.81
N LEU A 52 -69.74 33.69 17.12
CA LEU A 52 -70.70 34.79 17.35
C LEU A 52 -71.50 34.95 18.66
N THR A 53 -71.71 36.26 18.94
CA THR A 53 -72.58 36.95 19.94
C THR A 53 -71.94 37.16 21.32
N GLY A 54 -71.95 38.34 21.97
CA GLY A 54 -72.42 39.69 21.70
C GLY A 54 -72.45 40.50 23.03
N ALA A 55 -72.28 41.84 22.95
CA ALA A 55 -72.55 42.86 24.00
C ALA A 55 -71.56 42.90 25.20
N VAL A 56 -71.23 44.01 25.90
CA VAL A 56 -71.77 45.37 26.11
C VAL A 56 -70.59 46.33 26.41
N ARG A 57 -70.84 47.63 26.21
CA ARG A 57 -69.97 48.80 26.43
C ARG A 57 -69.47 49.04 27.88
N GLU A 58 -68.42 49.88 27.91
CA GLU A 58 -68.06 50.92 28.90
C GLU A 58 -67.29 50.53 30.17
N GLY A 59 -66.06 51.05 30.28
CA GLY A 59 -65.44 51.31 31.58
C GLY A 59 -63.91 51.20 31.66
N GLN A 60 -63.22 52.32 31.44
CA GLN A 60 -61.99 52.75 32.14
C GLN A 60 -60.59 52.19 31.76
N CYS A 61 -59.78 53.15 31.32
CA CYS A 61 -58.37 53.43 31.60
C CYS A 61 -57.26 52.38 31.40
N CYS A 62 -56.41 52.73 30.41
CA CYS A 62 -54.95 52.70 30.41
C CYS A 62 -54.22 51.35 30.56
N CYS A 63 -53.57 50.92 29.47
CA CYS A 63 -52.10 50.80 29.36
C CYS A 63 -51.73 50.12 28.03
N VAL A 64 -51.33 50.88 27.00
CA VAL A 64 -50.62 50.31 25.84
C VAL A 64 -49.14 50.32 26.19
N SER A 65 -48.64 49.20 26.71
CA SER A 65 -47.19 48.97 26.81
C SER A 65 -46.68 48.51 25.44
N ILE A 66 -45.61 49.13 24.97
CA ILE A 66 -44.94 48.84 23.71
C ILE A 66 -44.14 47.53 23.90
N GLN A 67 -44.80 46.37 23.79
CA GLN A 67 -44.15 45.05 23.83
C GLN A 67 -43.58 44.68 22.44
N GLY A 68 -42.46 45.30 22.04
CA GLY A 68 -41.80 45.01 20.76
C GLY A 68 -40.28 44.90 20.80
N ARG A 69 -39.63 45.13 21.95
CA ARG A 69 -38.16 45.23 22.05
C ARG A 69 -37.44 44.02 22.66
N HIS A 70 -38.16 43.02 23.19
CA HIS A 70 -37.54 41.90 23.93
C HIS A 70 -37.30 40.62 23.10
N GLU A 71 -38.05 40.40 22.02
CA GLU A 71 -37.93 39.19 21.19
C GLU A 71 -36.65 39.20 20.33
N VAL A 72 -36.30 40.34 19.74
CA VAL A 72 -35.11 40.48 18.87
C VAL A 72 -33.80 40.31 19.66
N SER A 73 -33.79 40.75 20.93
CA SER A 73 -32.62 40.66 21.80
C SER A 73 -32.36 39.22 22.29
N ARG A 74 -33.43 38.43 22.51
CA ARG A 74 -33.31 37.01 22.89
C ARG A 74 -32.82 36.14 21.73
N LEU A 75 -33.28 36.40 20.51
CA LEU A 75 -32.81 35.71 19.30
C LEU A 75 -31.33 36.00 19.00
N LEU A 76 -30.88 37.24 19.21
CA LEU A 76 -29.47 37.62 19.00
C LEU A 76 -28.53 36.95 20.01
N VAL A 77 -28.95 36.81 21.27
CA VAL A 77 -28.18 36.11 22.31
C VAL A 77 -28.10 34.60 22.04
N ILE A 78 -29.18 33.96 21.57
CA ILE A 78 -29.18 32.52 21.23
C ILE A 78 -28.30 32.24 20.00
N VAL A 79 -28.34 33.10 18.98
CA VAL A 79 -27.47 32.97 17.80
C VAL A 79 -26.00 33.20 18.16
N LEU A 80 -25.69 34.18 19.01
CA LEU A 80 -24.33 34.39 19.52
C LEU A 80 -23.84 33.22 20.35
N LEU A 81 -24.68 32.62 21.21
CA LEU A 81 -24.33 31.43 21.99
C LEU A 81 -24.08 30.21 21.10
N ALA A 82 -24.90 30.00 20.06
CA ALA A 82 -24.72 28.92 19.10
C ALA A 82 -23.42 29.06 18.28
N ILE A 83 -23.02 30.28 17.93
CA ILE A 83 -21.75 30.55 17.23
C ILE A 83 -20.55 30.27 18.14
N THR A 84 -20.64 30.55 19.45
CA THR A 84 -19.55 30.24 20.40
C THR A 84 -19.40 28.74 20.68
N ILE A 85 -20.47 27.95 20.65
CA ILE A 85 -20.41 26.49 20.86
C ILE A 85 -19.89 25.78 19.59
N GLY A 86 -20.20 26.29 18.40
CA GLY A 86 -19.70 25.73 17.14
C GLY A 86 -18.18 25.86 16.94
N ALA A 87 -17.54 26.86 17.56
CA ALA A 87 -16.10 27.07 17.48
C ALA A 87 -15.28 26.15 18.41
N ALA A 88 -15.90 25.58 19.46
CA ALA A 88 -15.22 24.71 20.42
C ALA A 88 -15.06 23.25 19.93
N CYS A 89 -15.83 22.84 18.92
CA CYS A 89 -15.78 21.49 18.34
C CYS A 89 -15.01 21.40 17.02
N ALA A 90 -14.30 22.46 16.62
CA ALA A 90 -13.34 22.33 15.52
C ALA A 90 -12.22 21.38 15.99
N PRO A 91 -11.93 20.25 15.30
CA PRO A 91 -10.79 19.42 15.63
C PRO A 91 -9.55 20.30 15.47
N GLN A 92 -8.98 20.71 16.60
CA GLN A 92 -7.65 21.30 16.64
C GLN A 92 -6.71 20.20 16.14
N ARG A 93 -6.35 20.26 14.86
CA ARG A 93 -5.12 19.65 14.40
C ARG A 93 -4.02 20.40 15.14
N GLY A 94 -3.62 19.86 16.29
CA GLY A 94 -2.38 20.27 16.93
C GLY A 94 -1.27 20.26 15.88
N PRO A 95 -0.24 21.13 16.01
CA PRO A 95 0.92 21.03 15.14
C PRO A 95 1.34 19.56 15.10
N ALA A 96 1.45 19.00 13.89
CA ALA A 96 1.91 17.62 13.72
C ALA A 96 3.13 17.45 14.62
N ALA A 97 3.05 16.55 15.61
CA ALA A 97 4.10 16.41 16.60
C ALA A 97 5.44 16.39 15.86
N GLY A 98 6.26 17.41 16.14
CA GLY A 98 7.58 17.56 15.53
C GLY A 98 8.37 16.27 15.74
N GLY A 99 9.27 15.96 14.80
CA GLY A 99 10.00 14.70 14.76
C GLY A 99 10.59 14.24 16.11
N GLY A 100 10.82 12.94 16.23
CA GLY A 100 11.39 12.30 17.41
C GLY A 100 11.94 10.91 17.08
N THR A 101 12.37 10.18 18.10
CA THR A 101 12.94 8.84 17.97
C THR A 101 11.85 7.76 18.10
N LEU A 102 11.79 6.85 17.13
CA LEU A 102 10.99 5.63 17.21
C LEU A 102 11.93 4.45 17.48
N VAL A 103 11.69 3.73 18.57
CA VAL A 103 12.41 2.48 18.88
C VAL A 103 11.50 1.31 18.54
N PHE A 104 11.97 0.40 17.71
CA PHE A 104 11.25 -0.79 17.26
C PHE A 104 12.22 -1.93 16.97
N ALA A 105 11.69 -3.14 16.74
CA ALA A 105 12.41 -4.42 16.67
C ALA A 105 12.90 -4.95 18.04
N TRP A 106 12.96 -6.27 18.17
CA TRP A 106 13.26 -6.98 19.43
C TRP A 106 14.36 -8.04 19.29
N GLN A 107 14.85 -8.27 18.07
CA GLN A 107 15.88 -9.24 17.73
C GLN A 107 16.87 -8.59 16.75
N GLU A 108 18.16 -8.81 16.97
CA GLU A 108 19.22 -8.37 16.08
C GLU A 108 19.10 -9.07 14.71
N PRO A 109 19.16 -8.33 13.59
CA PRO A 109 19.22 -8.93 12.27
C PRO A 109 20.60 -9.53 12.00
N GLU A 110 20.68 -10.72 11.42
CA GLU A 110 21.95 -11.39 11.06
C GLU A 110 22.78 -10.59 10.05
N THR A 111 22.08 -9.81 9.22
CA THR A 111 22.62 -8.95 8.17
C THR A 111 21.55 -7.92 7.80
N LEU A 112 21.97 -6.78 7.25
CA LEU A 112 21.08 -5.82 6.61
C LEU A 112 21.17 -5.86 5.08
N HIS A 113 21.94 -6.79 4.52
CA HIS A 113 21.95 -7.01 3.07
C HIS A 113 20.60 -7.61 2.62
N PRO A 114 19.88 -7.01 1.65
CA PRO A 114 18.52 -7.41 1.31
C PRO A 114 18.35 -8.86 0.84
N PHE A 115 19.43 -9.47 0.33
CA PHE A 115 19.39 -10.81 -0.29
C PHE A 115 20.17 -11.90 0.46
N TYR A 116 20.83 -11.60 1.58
CA TYR A 116 21.71 -12.57 2.27
C TYR A 116 21.05 -13.33 3.43
N SER A 117 19.83 -12.96 3.81
CA SER A 117 19.07 -13.68 4.82
C SER A 117 17.63 -13.84 4.35
N THR A 118 16.94 -14.84 4.87
CA THR A 118 15.48 -14.99 4.78
C THR A 118 14.81 -14.68 6.12
N GLY A 119 15.58 -14.26 7.13
CA GLY A 119 15.09 -13.94 8.46
C GLY A 119 14.15 -12.74 8.45
N THR A 120 13.07 -12.83 9.24
CA THR A 120 12.02 -11.81 9.31
C THR A 120 12.55 -10.45 9.77
N GLN A 121 13.48 -10.41 10.72
CA GLN A 121 14.04 -9.14 11.24
C GLN A 121 14.75 -8.35 10.14
N THR A 122 15.60 -9.02 9.37
CA THR A 122 16.25 -8.44 8.20
C THR A 122 15.21 -8.04 7.15
N ASN A 123 14.40 -9.00 6.69
CA ASN A 123 13.60 -8.85 5.47
C ASN A 123 12.30 -8.07 5.62
N ALA A 124 11.67 -8.09 6.79
CA ALA A 124 10.39 -7.43 6.99
C ALA A 124 10.53 -6.05 7.65
N LEU A 125 11.61 -5.82 8.41
CA LEU A 125 11.69 -4.68 9.33
C LEU A 125 12.88 -3.76 9.06
N VAL A 126 14.11 -4.24 9.29
CA VAL A 126 15.23 -3.31 9.55
C VAL A 126 15.79 -2.69 8.27
N TYR A 127 16.15 -3.46 7.25
CA TYR A 127 16.74 -2.83 6.05
C TYR A 127 15.71 -2.01 5.25
N ARG A 128 14.41 -2.34 5.35
CA ARG A 128 13.33 -1.76 4.53
C ARG A 128 13.09 -0.28 4.82
N VAL A 129 13.62 0.26 5.92
CA VAL A 129 13.59 1.72 6.18
C VAL A 129 14.57 2.47 5.28
N ALA A 130 15.60 1.79 4.78
CA ALA A 130 16.67 2.36 3.97
C ALA A 130 16.63 1.91 2.50
N VAL A 131 16.31 0.65 2.23
CA VAL A 131 16.30 0.09 0.87
C VAL A 131 14.87 -0.06 0.37
N GLU A 132 14.58 0.51 -0.80
CA GLU A 132 13.32 0.35 -1.53
C GLU A 132 13.55 -0.44 -2.83
N GLY A 133 12.49 -1.06 -3.35
CA GLY A 133 12.46 -1.69 -4.66
C GLY A 133 11.54 -0.99 -5.66
N LEU A 134 11.43 -1.53 -6.87
CA LEU A 134 10.46 -1.08 -7.88
C LEU A 134 9.03 -1.14 -7.35
N VAL A 135 8.75 -2.18 -6.56
CA VAL A 135 7.44 -2.49 -6.01
C VAL A 135 7.52 -2.68 -4.49
N GLY A 136 6.40 -2.40 -3.82
CA GLY A 136 6.15 -2.84 -2.45
C GLY A 136 4.81 -3.56 -2.38
N VAL A 137 4.51 -4.14 -1.23
CA VAL A 137 3.24 -4.81 -0.97
C VAL A 137 2.47 -4.02 0.09
N SER A 138 1.18 -3.80 -0.13
CA SER A 138 0.30 -3.15 0.85
C SER A 138 -0.05 -4.10 1.99
N PRO A 139 -0.58 -3.60 3.12
CA PRO A 139 -1.07 -4.46 4.21
C PRO A 139 -2.11 -5.49 3.76
N GLU A 140 -2.87 -5.18 2.70
CA GLU A 140 -3.88 -6.05 2.09
C GLU A 140 -3.26 -7.10 1.15
N GLY A 141 -1.93 -7.17 1.05
CA GLY A 141 -1.22 -8.11 0.17
C GLY A 141 -1.19 -7.68 -1.29
N THR A 142 -1.56 -6.43 -1.62
CA THR A 142 -1.62 -5.96 -3.01
C THR A 142 -0.30 -5.31 -3.45
N PRO A 143 0.24 -5.63 -4.64
CA PRO A 143 1.41 -4.95 -5.17
C PRO A 143 1.13 -3.47 -5.43
N ARG A 144 2.04 -2.59 -5.01
CA ARG A 144 1.96 -1.14 -5.22
C ARG A 144 3.28 -0.57 -5.74
N PRO A 145 3.25 0.39 -6.68
CA PRO A 145 4.47 0.95 -7.23
C PRO A 145 5.21 1.78 -6.17
N VAL A 146 6.52 1.57 -6.00
CA VAL A 146 7.37 2.37 -5.12
C VAL A 146 8.35 3.18 -5.96
N LEU A 147 9.39 2.56 -6.50
CA LEU A 147 10.33 3.21 -7.43
C LEU A 147 9.86 3.12 -8.88
N ALA A 148 8.97 2.18 -9.21
CA ALA A 148 8.30 2.15 -10.51
C ALA A 148 7.17 3.19 -10.61
N THR A 149 6.82 3.59 -11.83
CA THR A 149 5.69 4.49 -12.12
C THR A 149 4.34 3.79 -11.92
N GLU A 150 4.26 2.51 -12.26
CA GLU A 150 3.06 1.66 -12.17
C GLU A 150 3.45 0.18 -12.02
N ILE A 151 2.51 -0.68 -11.65
CA ILE A 151 2.69 -2.13 -11.67
C ILE A 151 2.48 -2.64 -13.10
N PRO A 152 3.40 -3.42 -13.67
CA PRO A 152 3.20 -4.00 -14.98
C PRO A 152 1.99 -4.92 -14.99
N SER A 153 1.20 -4.89 -16.05
CA SER A 153 0.06 -5.78 -16.24
C SER A 153 -0.20 -6.00 -17.73
N THR A 154 -1.03 -6.98 -18.05
CA THR A 154 -1.54 -7.13 -19.42
C THR A 154 -2.47 -5.98 -19.81
N ALA A 155 -3.19 -5.41 -18.84
CA ALA A 155 -4.14 -4.32 -19.08
C ALA A 155 -3.47 -3.01 -19.54
N ASN A 156 -2.31 -2.66 -18.99
CA ASN A 156 -1.51 -1.50 -19.43
C ASN A 156 -0.47 -1.84 -20.51
N GLY A 157 -0.50 -3.07 -21.05
CA GLY A 157 0.43 -3.54 -22.09
C GLY A 157 1.89 -3.67 -21.64
N ALA A 158 2.17 -3.54 -20.33
CA ALA A 158 3.51 -3.65 -19.78
C ALA A 158 3.91 -5.11 -19.51
N ALA A 159 2.95 -6.03 -19.42
CA ALA A 159 3.21 -7.47 -19.41
C ALA A 159 2.54 -8.13 -20.61
N ARG A 160 3.26 -9.01 -21.30
CA ARG A 160 2.74 -9.76 -22.46
C ARG A 160 3.39 -11.13 -22.56
N LEU A 161 2.65 -12.08 -23.13
CA LEU A 161 3.23 -13.37 -23.51
C LEU A 161 4.13 -13.18 -24.74
N ASP A 162 5.16 -14.01 -24.84
CA ASP A 162 5.91 -14.15 -26.08
C ASP A 162 5.38 -15.35 -26.89
N ASP A 163 5.69 -15.35 -28.19
CA ASP A 163 5.21 -16.37 -29.13
C ASP A 163 5.83 -17.76 -28.87
N ALA A 164 6.88 -17.83 -28.04
CA ALA A 164 7.58 -19.06 -27.67
C ALA A 164 7.10 -19.64 -26.32
N GLY A 165 6.03 -19.08 -25.71
CA GLY A 165 5.46 -19.55 -24.45
C GLY A 165 6.10 -18.97 -23.18
N GLY A 166 7.02 -18.02 -23.33
CA GLY A 166 7.54 -17.18 -22.25
C GLY A 166 6.73 -15.89 -22.06
N MET A 167 7.33 -14.94 -21.34
CA MET A 167 6.66 -13.70 -20.96
C MET A 167 7.66 -12.55 -20.92
N VAL A 168 7.22 -11.37 -21.34
CA VAL A 168 7.99 -10.12 -21.29
C VAL A 168 7.28 -9.13 -20.39
N VAL A 169 7.99 -8.59 -19.41
CA VAL A 169 7.48 -7.61 -18.44
C VAL A 169 8.36 -6.37 -18.48
N ARG A 170 7.76 -5.22 -18.76
CA ARG A 170 8.41 -3.91 -18.78
C ARG A 170 8.09 -3.16 -17.50
N TRP A 171 9.13 -2.76 -16.77
CA TRP A 171 9.05 -1.79 -15.69
C TRP A 171 9.54 -0.43 -16.18
N THR A 172 8.95 0.63 -15.64
CA THR A 172 9.40 2.00 -15.86
C THR A 172 9.68 2.65 -14.51
N ILE A 173 10.91 3.13 -14.33
CA ILE A 173 11.40 3.79 -13.13
C ILE A 173 10.90 5.23 -13.11
N ARG A 174 10.49 5.71 -11.93
CA ARG A 174 10.10 7.10 -11.70
C ARG A 174 11.26 8.04 -12.04
N ASP A 175 10.91 9.20 -12.59
CA ASP A 175 11.92 10.20 -12.89
C ASP A 175 12.48 10.85 -11.62
N GLY A 176 13.75 11.25 -11.66
CA GLY A 176 14.42 11.98 -10.58
C GLY A 176 14.67 11.20 -9.28
N VAL A 177 14.54 9.86 -9.28
CA VAL A 177 14.94 9.02 -8.14
C VAL A 177 16.44 9.10 -7.94
N ARG A 178 16.88 9.29 -6.69
CA ARG A 178 18.29 9.27 -6.30
C ARG A 178 18.50 8.35 -5.12
N TRP A 179 19.65 7.69 -5.12
CA TRP A 179 20.23 7.02 -3.97
C TRP A 179 20.51 8.04 -2.85
N SER A 180 20.68 7.57 -1.62
CA SER A 180 20.87 8.44 -0.46
C SER A 180 22.20 9.22 -0.44
N ASP A 181 23.16 8.84 -1.29
CA ASP A 181 24.39 9.59 -1.59
C ASP A 181 24.23 10.63 -2.72
N GLY A 182 23.05 10.70 -3.33
CA GLY A 182 22.72 11.61 -4.42
C GLY A 182 22.94 11.04 -5.83
N ALA A 183 23.55 9.86 -5.98
CA ALA A 183 23.69 9.21 -7.28
C ALA A 183 22.30 8.94 -7.91
N PRO A 184 22.13 9.10 -9.23
CA PRO A 184 20.86 8.78 -9.88
C PRO A 184 20.59 7.27 -9.83
N LEU A 185 19.35 6.88 -9.56
CA LEU A 185 18.93 5.49 -9.73
C LEU A 185 18.53 5.26 -11.19
N THR A 186 19.03 4.19 -11.78
CA THR A 186 18.81 3.84 -13.19
C THR A 186 18.39 2.38 -13.37
N SER A 187 17.92 2.05 -14.56
CA SER A 187 17.61 0.68 -14.99
C SER A 187 18.81 -0.26 -14.86
N ALA A 188 20.04 0.27 -14.99
CA ALA A 188 21.27 -0.49 -14.79
C ALA A 188 21.42 -1.05 -13.37
N ASP A 189 20.88 -0.37 -12.35
CA ASP A 189 20.85 -0.87 -10.97
C ASP A 189 19.93 -2.09 -10.83
N VAL A 190 18.83 -2.11 -11.58
CA VAL A 190 17.88 -3.24 -11.60
C VAL A 190 18.52 -4.46 -12.25
N ARG A 191 19.19 -4.27 -13.39
CA ARG A 191 19.94 -5.33 -14.05
C ARG A 191 21.09 -5.85 -13.18
N PHE A 192 21.83 -4.94 -12.54
CA PHE A 192 22.88 -5.30 -11.60
C PHE A 192 22.32 -6.15 -10.45
N THR A 193 21.20 -5.73 -9.85
CA THR A 193 20.51 -6.48 -8.79
C THR A 193 20.19 -7.91 -9.23
N TRP A 194 19.55 -8.10 -10.39
CA TRP A 194 19.25 -9.44 -10.92
C TRP A 194 20.53 -10.28 -11.12
N ARG A 195 21.58 -9.70 -11.72
CA ARG A 195 22.85 -10.41 -11.93
C ARG A 195 23.47 -10.85 -10.61
N THR A 196 23.52 -9.96 -9.61
CA THR A 196 24.07 -10.26 -8.29
C THR A 196 23.29 -11.37 -7.60
N VAL A 197 21.94 -11.30 -7.62
CA VAL A 197 21.09 -12.37 -7.06
C VAL A 197 21.42 -13.72 -7.70
N MET A 198 21.64 -13.75 -9.01
CA MET A 198 21.95 -15.00 -9.72
C MET A 198 23.37 -15.51 -9.45
N SER A 199 24.38 -14.63 -9.40
CA SER A 199 25.78 -15.03 -9.36
C SER A 199 26.38 -15.18 -7.95
N ASP A 200 25.90 -14.45 -6.95
CA ASP A 200 26.55 -14.40 -5.64
C ASP A 200 26.15 -15.60 -4.77
N PRO A 201 27.08 -16.49 -4.36
CA PRO A 201 26.76 -17.67 -3.55
C PRO A 201 26.18 -17.35 -2.17
N LYS A 202 26.36 -16.14 -1.63
CA LYS A 202 25.78 -15.72 -0.34
C LYS A 202 24.30 -15.38 -0.41
N VAL A 203 23.74 -15.24 -1.61
CA VAL A 203 22.31 -14.98 -1.80
C VAL A 203 21.50 -16.16 -1.26
N ALA A 204 20.65 -15.87 -0.27
CA ALA A 204 19.90 -16.87 0.47
C ALA A 204 18.79 -17.54 -0.36
N THR A 205 18.16 -16.78 -1.25
CA THR A 205 17.16 -17.31 -2.20
C THR A 205 17.28 -16.63 -3.55
N ARG A 206 17.14 -17.43 -4.61
CA ARG A 206 17.07 -16.97 -6.02
C ARG A 206 15.66 -17.07 -6.59
N GLU A 207 14.70 -17.44 -5.75
CA GLU A 207 13.36 -17.83 -6.20
C GLU A 207 12.72 -16.76 -7.09
N GLY A 208 12.46 -17.15 -8.33
CA GLY A 208 11.81 -16.37 -9.36
C GLY A 208 12.69 -15.34 -10.07
N TYR A 209 13.84 -14.95 -9.52
CA TYR A 209 14.90 -14.32 -10.33
C TYR A 209 15.53 -15.35 -11.29
N ASP A 210 15.57 -16.62 -10.89
CA ASP A 210 16.02 -17.76 -11.70
C ASP A 210 15.13 -18.08 -12.91
N ARG A 211 13.84 -17.71 -12.86
CA ARG A 211 12.88 -17.81 -13.96
C ARG A 211 13.11 -16.77 -15.06
N MET A 212 13.82 -15.69 -14.74
CA MET A 212 14.16 -14.65 -15.72
C MET A 212 15.27 -15.18 -16.64
N ALA A 213 15.03 -15.08 -17.95
CA ALA A 213 15.99 -15.37 -18.99
C ALA A 213 17.01 -14.24 -19.15
N ASP A 214 16.54 -12.99 -19.16
CA ASP A 214 17.36 -11.79 -19.25
C ASP A 214 16.65 -10.58 -18.65
N VAL A 215 17.44 -9.57 -18.29
CA VAL A 215 16.99 -8.24 -17.88
C VAL A 215 17.72 -7.21 -18.74
N GLU A 216 16.98 -6.61 -19.68
CA GLU A 216 17.47 -5.59 -20.60
C GLU A 216 17.17 -4.19 -20.05
N THR A 217 18.06 -3.24 -20.39
CA THR A 217 17.98 -1.84 -19.94
C THR A 217 18.18 -0.92 -21.14
N PRO A 218 17.16 -0.80 -22.02
CA PRO A 218 17.31 -0.07 -23.29
C PRO A 218 17.54 1.44 -23.11
N ASP A 219 17.13 1.99 -21.96
CA ASP A 219 17.38 3.36 -21.55
C ASP A 219 17.51 3.44 -20.02
N GLU A 220 17.79 4.62 -19.46
CA GLU A 220 18.03 4.83 -18.02
C GLU A 220 16.83 4.49 -17.10
N ARG A 221 15.60 4.43 -17.62
CA ARG A 221 14.39 4.23 -16.79
C ARG A 221 13.58 3.01 -17.18
N THR A 222 13.81 2.43 -18.35
CA THR A 222 13.10 1.25 -18.82
C THR A 222 13.87 -0.01 -18.47
N VAL A 223 13.18 -0.96 -17.85
CA VAL A 223 13.69 -2.31 -17.59
C VAL A 223 12.78 -3.30 -18.30
N VAL A 224 13.34 -4.17 -19.12
CA VAL A 224 12.59 -5.21 -19.82
C VAL A 224 13.07 -6.57 -19.31
N VAL A 225 12.19 -7.25 -18.58
CA VAL A 225 12.45 -8.57 -18.02
C VAL A 225 11.85 -9.62 -18.95
N ARG A 226 12.68 -10.53 -19.43
CA ARG A 226 12.24 -11.70 -20.19
C ARG A 226 12.22 -12.90 -19.27
N TYR A 227 11.12 -13.64 -19.26
CA TYR A 227 10.98 -14.86 -18.49
C TYR A 227 10.99 -16.08 -19.42
N ARG A 228 11.56 -17.18 -18.93
CA ARG A 228 11.63 -18.46 -19.67
C ARG A 228 10.25 -19.12 -19.82
N SER A 229 9.33 -18.78 -18.95
CA SER A 229 7.95 -19.26 -18.91
C SER A 229 7.07 -18.20 -18.25
N ILE A 230 5.75 -18.38 -18.30
CA ILE A 230 4.82 -17.55 -17.52
C ILE A 230 5.19 -17.63 -16.04
N ASP A 231 5.40 -16.47 -15.41
CA ASP A 231 5.50 -16.32 -13.96
C ASP A 231 4.30 -15.50 -13.51
N VAL A 232 3.50 -15.97 -12.55
CA VAL A 232 2.34 -15.21 -12.05
C VAL A 232 2.73 -14.20 -10.98
N ALA A 233 3.91 -14.35 -10.38
CA ALA A 233 4.42 -13.48 -9.32
C ALA A 233 5.32 -12.35 -9.85
N TYR A 234 5.32 -12.09 -11.17
CA TYR A 234 6.15 -11.04 -11.77
C TYR A 234 5.90 -9.66 -11.16
N ALA A 235 4.66 -9.37 -10.76
CA ALA A 235 4.24 -8.08 -10.22
C ALA A 235 4.86 -7.75 -8.85
N THR A 236 5.49 -8.71 -8.15
CA THR A 236 6.14 -8.51 -6.84
C THR A 236 7.66 -8.65 -6.92
N ARG A 237 8.24 -8.71 -8.12
CA ARG A 237 9.70 -8.81 -8.30
C ARG A 237 10.39 -7.47 -8.12
N PHE A 238 11.68 -7.50 -7.75
CA PHE A 238 12.49 -6.30 -7.49
C PHE A 238 11.92 -5.45 -6.35
N ASP A 239 11.58 -6.10 -5.23
CA ASP A 239 11.13 -5.45 -3.99
C ASP A 239 12.26 -4.82 -3.15
N ALA A 240 13.52 -5.09 -3.54
CA ALA A 240 14.72 -4.36 -3.14
C ALA A 240 15.67 -4.19 -4.34
N LEU A 241 16.44 -3.10 -4.37
CA LEU A 241 17.48 -2.85 -5.37
C LEU A 241 18.84 -2.64 -4.71
N LEU A 242 19.90 -3.03 -5.42
CA LEU A 242 21.30 -2.83 -5.03
C LEU A 242 21.93 -1.68 -5.82
N PRO A 243 22.70 -0.78 -5.18
CA PRO A 243 23.39 0.31 -5.88
C PRO A 243 24.57 -0.21 -6.70
N ARG A 244 24.43 -0.21 -8.03
CA ARG A 244 25.48 -0.72 -8.93
C ARG A 244 26.77 0.08 -8.77
N HIS A 245 26.67 1.40 -8.69
CA HIS A 245 27.84 2.29 -8.59
C HIS A 245 28.69 2.06 -7.33
N LEU A 246 28.11 1.46 -6.30
CA LEU A 246 28.81 1.14 -5.05
C LEU A 246 29.31 -0.30 -5.01
N LEU A 247 28.53 -1.25 -5.54
CA LEU A 247 28.76 -2.69 -5.34
C LEU A 247 29.36 -3.41 -6.56
N GLU A 248 29.31 -2.81 -7.76
CA GLU A 248 29.93 -3.41 -8.94
C GLU A 248 31.45 -3.41 -8.82
N GLY A 249 32.05 -4.60 -8.78
CA GLY A 249 33.49 -4.77 -8.59
C GLY A 249 33.98 -4.51 -7.16
N ALA A 250 33.07 -4.34 -6.19
CA ALA A 250 33.41 -4.18 -4.79
C ALA A 250 34.06 -5.46 -4.23
N ASP A 251 35.05 -5.28 -3.34
CA ASP A 251 35.66 -6.40 -2.64
C ASP A 251 34.76 -6.94 -1.49
N ALA A 252 35.19 -8.04 -0.88
CA ALA A 252 34.44 -8.67 0.20
C ALA A 252 34.27 -7.76 1.43
N ALA A 253 35.20 -6.84 1.68
CA ALA A 253 35.14 -5.93 2.82
C ALA A 253 34.10 -4.83 2.59
N ALA A 254 34.07 -4.24 1.40
CA ALA A 254 33.07 -3.27 0.99
C ALA A 254 31.66 -3.86 0.98
N VAL A 255 31.50 -5.09 0.47
CA VAL A 255 30.21 -5.81 0.54
C VAL A 255 29.79 -6.10 1.98
N ALA A 256 30.72 -6.49 2.85
CA ALA A 256 30.44 -6.68 4.27
C ALA A 256 30.06 -5.37 4.99
N ALA A 257 30.67 -4.24 4.62
CA ALA A 257 30.31 -2.93 5.12
C ALA A 257 28.89 -2.52 4.68
N TYR A 258 28.56 -2.72 3.40
CA TYR A 258 27.20 -2.50 2.90
C TYR A 258 26.17 -3.36 3.63
N ALA A 259 26.51 -4.61 3.96
CA ALA A 259 25.65 -5.51 4.72
C ALA A 259 25.40 -5.06 6.17
N ARG A 260 26.16 -4.10 6.70
CA ARG A 260 25.97 -3.48 8.02
C ARG A 260 25.25 -2.13 7.95
N ALA A 261 25.43 -1.38 6.87
CA ALA A 261 24.80 -0.08 6.66
C ALA A 261 24.42 0.07 5.17
N PRO A 262 23.30 -0.55 4.73
CA PRO A 262 22.95 -0.57 3.33
C PRO A 262 22.56 0.84 2.85
N LEU A 263 23.19 1.25 1.76
CA LEU A 263 22.86 2.47 1.04
C LEU A 263 21.65 2.20 0.15
N GLY A 264 20.61 3.02 0.31
CA GLY A 264 19.35 2.83 -0.40
C GLY A 264 18.69 4.13 -0.85
N THR A 265 17.44 4.02 -1.27
CA THR A 265 16.60 5.13 -1.74
C THR A 265 15.50 5.51 -0.76
N GLY A 266 15.44 4.84 0.39
CA GLY A 266 14.38 4.93 1.38
C GLY A 266 14.35 6.22 2.20
N PRO A 267 13.31 6.36 3.05
CA PRO A 267 13.07 7.55 3.86
C PRO A 267 14.08 7.73 5.00
N PHE A 268 14.81 6.68 5.38
CA PHE A 268 15.85 6.71 6.39
C PHE A 268 17.16 6.15 5.83
N ARG A 269 18.27 6.48 6.47
CA ARG A 269 19.61 5.94 6.19
C ARG A 269 20.09 5.27 7.46
N ILE A 270 20.57 4.04 7.35
CA ILE A 270 21.19 3.36 8.50
C ILE A 270 22.58 3.96 8.68
N THR A 271 22.84 4.50 9.87
CA THR A 271 24.09 5.20 10.21
C THR A 271 24.97 4.36 11.11
N GLU A 272 24.40 3.42 11.87
CA GLU A 272 25.14 2.58 12.80
C GLU A 272 24.50 1.21 12.95
N PHE A 273 25.34 0.19 13.09
CA PHE A 273 24.95 -1.15 13.53
C PHE A 273 25.90 -1.58 14.66
N ALA A 274 25.45 -1.38 15.90
CA ALA A 274 26.11 -1.85 17.11
C ALA A 274 25.67 -3.30 17.42
N SER A 275 26.54 -4.27 17.12
CA SER A 275 26.23 -5.71 17.31
C SER A 275 25.84 -6.01 18.76
N GLY A 276 24.80 -6.80 18.97
CA GLY A 276 24.27 -7.17 20.28
C GLY A 276 23.49 -6.08 21.01
N ASP A 277 23.31 -4.91 20.40
CA ASP A 277 22.67 -3.75 21.05
C ASP A 277 21.60 -3.10 20.15
N HIS A 278 22.00 -2.29 19.16
CA HIS A 278 21.04 -1.50 18.38
C HIS A 278 21.49 -1.20 16.93
N VAL A 279 20.52 -0.78 16.12
CA VAL A 279 20.73 -0.23 14.77
C VAL A 279 20.13 1.17 14.74
N THR A 280 20.95 2.17 14.40
CA THR A 280 20.51 3.56 14.30
C THR A 280 20.23 3.93 12.86
N ALA A 281 19.08 4.59 12.62
CA ALA A 281 18.73 5.14 11.33
C ALA A 281 18.27 6.59 11.46
N GLU A 282 18.73 7.42 10.54
CA GLU A 282 18.41 8.84 10.48
C GLU A 282 17.57 9.18 9.26
N ARG A 283 16.82 10.28 9.31
CA ARG A 283 16.05 10.75 8.16
C ARG A 283 16.98 10.93 6.94
N ASN A 284 16.58 10.37 5.80
CA ASN A 284 17.20 10.67 4.53
C ASN A 284 16.77 12.08 4.08
N ALA A 285 17.67 13.05 4.22
CA ALA A 285 17.38 14.42 3.84
C ALA A 285 17.05 14.57 2.35
N GLY A 286 17.61 13.73 1.47
CA GLY A 286 17.37 13.78 0.02
C GLY A 286 16.07 13.09 -0.45
N TYR A 287 15.36 12.38 0.43
CA TYR A 287 14.24 11.53 0.05
C TYR A 287 13.14 12.29 -0.71
N ARG A 288 12.97 11.93 -1.99
CA ARG A 288 11.95 12.44 -2.93
C ARG A 288 11.88 13.96 -3.09
N ARG A 289 12.93 14.72 -2.71
CA ARG A 289 13.01 16.17 -2.99
C ARG A 289 13.29 16.47 -4.45
N SER A 290 13.98 15.57 -5.15
CA SER A 290 14.31 15.69 -6.57
C SER A 290 13.24 15.15 -7.52
N MET A 291 12.19 14.51 -7.01
CA MET A 291 11.09 14.04 -7.84
C MET A 291 10.16 15.20 -8.21
N PRO A 292 9.75 15.33 -9.47
CA PRO A 292 8.61 16.18 -9.83
C PRO A 292 7.40 15.76 -8.99
N ARG A 293 6.70 16.72 -8.37
CA ARG A 293 5.44 16.41 -7.68
C ARG A 293 4.50 15.74 -8.69
N SER A 294 4.19 14.46 -8.49
CA SER A 294 3.21 13.78 -9.31
C SER A 294 1.85 14.48 -9.11
N VAL A 295 1.35 15.14 -10.14
CA VAL A 295 -0.05 15.58 -10.19
C VAL A 295 -0.88 14.32 -10.39
N SER A 296 -1.23 13.66 -9.30
CA SER A 296 -2.21 12.58 -9.28
C SER A 296 -3.15 12.83 -8.11
N ALA A 297 -4.09 13.74 -8.35
CA ALA A 297 -5.39 13.65 -7.74
C ALA A 297 -6.30 13.11 -8.84
N SER A 298 -6.46 11.78 -8.93
CA SER A 298 -7.65 11.24 -9.60
C SER A 298 -8.86 11.85 -8.89
N PRO A 299 -9.73 12.61 -9.58
CA PRO A 299 -10.91 13.16 -8.95
C PRO A 299 -11.76 11.97 -8.51
N THR A 300 -12.02 11.88 -7.21
CA THR A 300 -13.03 10.95 -6.67
C THR A 300 -14.31 11.17 -7.48
N PRO A 301 -14.89 10.13 -8.10
CA PRO A 301 -16.15 10.29 -8.81
C PRO A 301 -17.21 10.70 -7.78
N ARG A 302 -17.67 11.94 -7.89
CA ARG A 302 -18.77 12.46 -7.09
C ARG A 302 -20.03 11.79 -7.63
N ILE A 303 -20.50 10.73 -6.97
CA ILE A 303 -21.82 10.17 -7.24
C ILE A 303 -22.84 11.24 -6.82
N SER A 304 -23.32 12.02 -7.78
CA SER A 304 -24.53 12.82 -7.60
C SER A 304 -25.71 11.84 -7.55
N LYS A 305 -26.41 11.80 -6.42
CA LYS A 305 -27.75 11.20 -6.37
C LYS A 305 -28.63 12.00 -7.35
N GLY A 306 -28.99 11.40 -8.46
CA GLY A 306 -30.06 11.93 -9.31
C GLY A 306 -31.36 11.93 -8.52
N SER A 307 -31.99 13.10 -8.41
CA SER A 307 -33.37 13.21 -7.96
C SER A 307 -34.27 12.54 -9.00
N ALA A 308 -35.09 11.60 -8.56
CA ALA A 308 -36.21 11.11 -9.35
C ALA A 308 -37.23 12.24 -9.53
N THR A 309 -37.63 12.46 -10.78
CA THR A 309 -38.89 13.10 -11.19
C THR A 309 -39.46 12.26 -12.31
#